data_AF-A0ABD7C9S8-F1
#
_entry.id   AF-A0ABD7C9S8-F1
#
_cell.length_a   1.000
_cell.length_b   1.000
_cell.length_c   1.000
_cell.angle_alpha   90.00
_cell.angle_beta   90.00
_cell.angle_gamma   90.00
#
_symmetry.space_group_name_H-M   'P 1'
#
loop_
_entity.id
_entity.type
_entity.pdbx_description
1 polymer ?
#
loop_
_entity_poly.entity_id
_entity_poly.type
_entity_poly.pdbx_seq_one_letter_code
_entity_poly.pdbx_strand_id
1 'polypeptide(L)'
;MLKALLRVKPVEPAGHVDAGEPIEGSLDGEATLKRTLTAKHLILLGVGAVIGAGIFVLTGQAAANHAGPAVMLSFVLAGFACALAGLCYAEFAAMMPVSGSAYSYSYATLGEGMAWFIGWCLVLEYLFASASVAVGWSAYLISFITTTLHMPFPDLLSAAPIAWTGSEFVSSGKLFNLPAVLIVAAVSGLLYVGVTQSAFVNAIIVAIKVTVICLFIGIGAAHIDPANWQPFIPENTGVPGEFGWSGVFRAATIVFFAYIGFDAVSTAAGETKDPQRNMPIGLLGSLAVCTLVYIIVCAVLTGMMPYHLLGTDKPVATALEPYPTLAWLKTFVEIGAIAGLSSVVLVMMMGQTRIAYTISRDGLLPKFFGKVHARFRTPYVATIVVGVIAAALAGLVPLNVLGELVSMGTLLAFATVCIGVLVLRYTKPEIHRPFRVPAVWIICPLGAATCLFLFWQAFVVHWHLFVGWTLLGLLIYLGYGIRNSKLAKSP
;
A
#
# COMPACT_ATOMS: atom_id res chain seq x y z
N MET A 1 0.16 -21.91 -26.77
CA MET A 1 0.43 -21.45 -25.38
C MET A 1 0.99 -20.02 -25.37
N LEU A 2 2.10 -19.71 -26.06
CA LEU A 2 2.66 -18.34 -26.11
C LEU A 2 1.69 -17.26 -26.63
N LYS A 3 0.91 -17.54 -27.69
CA LYS A 3 -0.09 -16.58 -28.22
C LYS A 3 -1.17 -16.20 -27.21
N ALA A 4 -1.47 -17.06 -26.23
CA ALA A 4 -2.45 -16.76 -25.18
C ALA A 4 -1.89 -15.77 -24.14
N LEU A 5 -0.58 -15.84 -23.85
CA LEU A 5 0.11 -14.97 -22.89
C LEU A 5 0.23 -13.52 -23.38
N LEU A 6 0.30 -13.31 -24.70
CA LEU A 6 0.50 -12.01 -25.34
C LEU A 6 -0.82 -11.33 -25.73
N ARG A 7 -1.98 -11.84 -25.30
CA ARG A 7 -3.27 -11.21 -25.62
C ARG A 7 -3.44 -9.92 -24.86
N VAL A 8 -3.59 -8.83 -25.60
CA VAL A 8 -3.74 -7.48 -25.06
C VAL A 8 -5.19 -7.04 -25.18
N LYS A 9 -5.71 -6.37 -24.15
CA LYS A 9 -7.05 -5.78 -24.20
C LYS A 9 -7.02 -4.53 -25.11
N PRO A 10 -8.02 -4.33 -26.00
CA PRO A 10 -8.06 -3.11 -26.81
C PRO A 10 -8.04 -1.87 -25.91
N VAL A 11 -7.24 -0.90 -26.33
CA VAL A 11 -7.08 0.39 -25.64
C VAL A 11 -7.77 1.39 -26.52
N GLU A 12 -9.00 1.74 -26.18
CA GLU A 12 -9.68 2.87 -26.78
C GLU A 12 -9.42 4.11 -25.93
N PRO A 13 -8.94 5.22 -26.51
CA PRO A 13 -8.78 6.45 -25.78
C PRO A 13 -10.16 6.90 -25.29
N ALA A 14 -10.30 7.08 -23.98
CA ALA A 14 -11.51 7.68 -23.45
C ALA A 14 -11.64 9.09 -24.03
N GLY A 15 -12.82 9.43 -24.57
CA GLY A 15 -13.11 10.79 -25.05
C GLY A 15 -12.85 11.84 -23.97
N HIS A 16 -12.77 13.12 -24.37
CA HIS A 16 -12.83 14.21 -23.41
C HIS A 16 -14.24 14.21 -22.81
N VAL A 17 -14.37 14.14 -21.47
CA VAL A 17 -15.68 14.01 -20.84
C VAL A 17 -15.81 15.01 -19.70
N ASP A 18 -16.75 15.94 -19.87
CA ASP A 18 -17.10 16.91 -18.88
C ASP A 18 -17.88 16.30 -17.70
N ALA A 19 -17.95 17.05 -16.60
CA ALA A 19 -18.61 16.63 -15.39
C ALA A 19 -20.12 16.41 -15.60
N GLY A 20 -20.55 15.15 -15.71
CA GLY A 20 -21.97 14.79 -15.72
C GLY A 20 -22.39 13.87 -16.85
N GLU A 21 -21.55 13.68 -17.87
CA GLU A 21 -21.87 12.76 -18.97
C GLU A 21 -21.37 11.34 -18.68
N PRO A 22 -22.24 10.31 -18.81
CA PRO A 22 -21.79 8.92 -18.82
C PRO A 22 -20.94 8.67 -20.08
N ILE A 23 -19.86 7.92 -19.93
CA ILE A 23 -19.18 7.34 -21.10
C ILE A 23 -20.07 6.20 -21.61
N GLU A 24 -20.60 6.33 -22.82
CA GLU A 24 -20.80 5.15 -23.66
C GLU A 24 -19.42 4.67 -24.11
N GLY A 25 -18.98 3.51 -23.65
CA GLY A 25 -17.71 2.93 -24.10
C GLY A 25 -16.78 2.31 -23.05
N SER A 26 -17.14 2.16 -21.77
CA SER A 26 -16.41 1.20 -20.93
C SER A 26 -17.10 -0.16 -20.98
N LEU A 27 -16.53 -1.06 -21.78
CA LEU A 27 -16.70 -2.53 -21.78
C LEU A 27 -18.07 -3.02 -21.29
N ASP A 28 -18.99 -3.32 -22.21
CA ASP A 28 -20.28 -4.01 -21.99
C ASP A 28 -20.58 -4.39 -20.53
N GLY A 29 -21.26 -3.50 -19.81
CA GLY A 29 -21.83 -3.77 -18.49
C GLY A 29 -21.19 -3.09 -17.27
N GLU A 30 -20.39 -2.02 -17.42
CA GLU A 30 -20.05 -1.17 -16.28
C GLU A 30 -21.23 -0.27 -15.88
N ALA A 31 -21.65 -0.35 -14.61
CA ALA A 31 -22.55 0.65 -14.05
C ALA A 31 -21.83 1.99 -14.02
N THR A 32 -22.38 3.00 -14.70
CA THR A 32 -21.76 4.33 -14.81
C THR A 32 -21.70 5.01 -13.43
N LEU A 33 -20.49 5.09 -12.87
CA LEU A 33 -20.26 5.77 -11.61
C LEU A 33 -20.36 7.28 -11.80
N LYS A 34 -21.02 7.97 -10.86
CA LYS A 34 -21.16 9.44 -10.92
C LYS A 34 -19.81 10.10 -10.66
N ARG A 35 -19.34 10.88 -11.63
CA ARG A 35 -18.08 11.64 -11.51
C ARG A 35 -18.22 12.84 -10.58
N THR A 36 -17.66 12.73 -9.39
CA THR A 36 -17.78 13.74 -8.32
C THR A 36 -16.44 14.20 -7.77
N LEU A 37 -15.37 13.41 -7.96
CA LEU A 37 -14.07 13.67 -7.38
C LEU A 37 -13.29 14.72 -8.18
N THR A 38 -12.61 15.61 -7.47
CA THR A 38 -11.74 16.66 -8.02
C THR A 38 -10.29 16.40 -7.58
N ALA A 39 -9.31 17.10 -8.15
CA ALA A 39 -7.90 16.97 -7.72
C ALA A 39 -7.72 17.07 -6.20
N LYS A 40 -8.42 17.99 -5.52
CA LYS A 40 -8.33 18.12 -4.05
C LYS A 40 -8.84 16.88 -3.32
N HIS A 41 -9.95 16.30 -3.78
CA HIS A 41 -10.49 15.06 -3.22
C HIS A 41 -9.52 13.89 -3.46
N LEU A 42 -8.87 13.84 -4.62
CA LEU A 42 -7.90 12.80 -4.95
C LEU A 42 -6.62 12.92 -4.11
N ILE A 43 -6.13 14.13 -3.84
CA ILE A 43 -4.99 14.34 -2.93
C ILE A 43 -5.35 13.85 -1.53
N LEU A 44 -6.53 14.22 -1.00
CA LEU A 44 -7.00 13.74 0.31
C LEU A 44 -7.17 12.22 0.35
N LEU A 45 -7.70 11.63 -0.72
CA LEU A 45 -7.84 10.18 -0.85
C LEU A 45 -6.46 9.50 -0.82
N GLY A 46 -5.49 10.01 -1.59
CA GLY A 46 -4.13 9.49 -1.61
C GLY A 46 -3.45 9.61 -0.26
N VAL A 47 -3.48 10.79 0.38
CA VAL A 47 -2.93 11.00 1.73
C VAL A 47 -3.58 10.06 2.74
N GLY A 48 -4.90 9.87 2.65
CA GLY A 48 -5.65 8.97 3.51
C GLY A 48 -5.29 7.49 3.37
N ALA A 49 -4.96 7.06 2.15
CA ALA A 49 -4.57 5.70 1.83
C ALA A 49 -3.10 5.41 2.18
N VAL A 50 -2.22 6.39 1.96
CA VAL A 50 -0.76 6.29 2.14
C VAL A 50 -0.37 6.36 3.62
N ILE A 51 -0.96 7.30 4.38
CA ILE A 51 -0.66 7.46 5.82
C ILE A 51 -1.29 6.33 6.62
N GLY A 52 -0.44 5.37 7.03
CA GLY A 52 -0.80 4.20 7.81
C GLY A 52 0.38 3.59 8.59
N ALA A 53 0.39 2.26 8.70
CA ALA A 53 1.33 1.55 9.58
C ALA A 53 2.80 1.75 9.20
N GLY A 54 3.10 2.12 7.95
CA GLY A 54 4.46 2.45 7.53
C GLY A 54 5.09 3.56 8.35
N ILE A 55 4.41 4.72 8.47
CA ILE A 55 4.94 5.86 9.23
C ILE A 55 4.79 5.68 10.74
N PHE A 56 3.70 5.03 11.19
CA PHE A 56 3.40 4.87 12.60
C PHE A 56 4.19 3.74 13.28
N VAL A 57 4.62 2.71 12.53
CA VAL A 57 5.28 1.51 13.10
C VAL A 57 6.63 1.22 12.43
N LEU A 58 6.64 1.01 11.11
CA LEU A 58 7.86 0.55 10.41
C LEU A 58 9.00 1.56 10.46
N THR A 59 8.71 2.87 10.55
CA THR A 59 9.73 3.91 10.69
C THR A 59 10.64 3.69 11.90
N GLY A 60 10.08 3.31 13.06
CA GLY A 60 10.86 3.08 14.27
C GLY A 60 11.75 1.85 14.15
N GLN A 61 11.20 0.75 13.60
CA GLN A 61 11.95 -0.48 13.34
C GLN A 61 13.08 -0.24 12.31
N ALA A 62 12.81 0.51 11.25
CA ALA A 62 13.81 0.87 10.25
C ALA A 62 14.91 1.79 10.82
N ALA A 63 14.56 2.74 11.67
CA ALA A 63 15.52 3.59 12.35
C ALA A 63 16.38 2.78 13.33
N ALA A 64 15.75 1.97 14.19
CA ALA A 64 16.44 1.24 15.25
C ALA A 64 17.40 0.18 14.72
N ASN A 65 17.02 -0.56 13.68
CA ASN A 65 17.73 -1.76 13.25
C ASN A 65 18.54 -1.58 11.94
N HIS A 66 18.30 -0.51 11.18
CA HIS A 66 18.87 -0.41 9.83
C HIS A 66 19.51 0.93 9.49
N ALA A 67 18.89 2.09 9.75
CA ALA A 67 19.39 3.36 9.23
C ALA A 67 19.77 4.39 10.29
N GLY A 68 19.33 4.23 11.54
CA GLY A 68 19.47 5.28 12.55
C GLY A 68 18.76 6.57 12.13
N PRO A 69 19.35 7.75 12.43
CA PRO A 69 18.84 9.05 11.96
C PRO A 69 18.73 9.14 10.43
N ALA A 70 19.61 8.45 9.69
CA ALA A 70 19.58 8.41 8.23
C ALA A 70 18.35 7.71 7.63
N VAL A 71 17.40 7.21 8.44
CA VAL A 71 16.06 6.81 7.97
C VAL A 71 15.37 7.93 7.18
N MET A 72 15.71 9.20 7.45
CA MET A 72 15.29 10.34 6.62
C MET A 72 15.72 10.19 5.15
N LEU A 73 16.96 9.75 4.89
CA LEU A 73 17.45 9.48 3.54
C LEU A 73 16.76 8.26 2.93
N SER A 74 16.45 7.24 3.74
CA SER A 74 15.69 6.08 3.30
C SER A 74 14.31 6.46 2.77
N PHE A 75 13.61 7.37 3.44
CA PHE A 75 12.34 7.91 2.95
C PHE A 75 12.51 8.74 1.66
N VAL A 76 13.57 9.53 1.53
CA VAL A 76 13.88 10.24 0.27
C VAL A 76 14.08 9.26 -0.89
N LEU A 77 14.84 8.17 -0.68
CA LEU A 77 15.10 7.15 -1.70
C LEU A 77 13.82 6.38 -2.09
N ALA A 78 13.03 5.97 -1.10
CA ALA A 78 11.75 5.30 -1.34
C ALA A 78 10.75 6.22 -2.05
N GLY A 79 10.65 7.48 -1.63
CA GLY A 79 9.81 8.50 -2.26
C GLY A 79 10.26 8.81 -3.69
N PHE A 80 11.57 8.81 -3.96
CA PHE A 80 12.11 8.97 -5.30
C PHE A 80 11.70 7.82 -6.22
N ALA A 81 11.82 6.57 -5.78
CA ALA A 81 11.35 5.40 -6.55
C ALA A 81 9.83 5.50 -6.83
N CYS A 82 9.04 5.89 -5.82
CA CYS A 82 7.60 6.10 -5.96
C CYS A 82 7.27 7.26 -6.91
N ALA A 83 8.09 8.32 -6.96
CA ALA A 83 7.85 9.46 -7.84
C ALA A 83 8.07 9.09 -9.31
N LEU A 84 9.11 8.32 -9.62
CA LEU A 84 9.37 7.81 -10.96
C LEU A 84 8.24 6.89 -11.44
N ALA A 85 7.81 5.97 -10.57
CA ALA A 85 6.66 5.11 -10.85
C ALA A 85 5.36 5.94 -10.96
N GLY A 86 5.15 6.90 -10.07
CA GLY A 86 3.99 7.77 -9.99
C GLY A 86 3.77 8.60 -11.26
N LEU A 87 4.85 9.06 -11.90
CA LEU A 87 4.79 9.70 -13.22
C LEU A 87 4.23 8.74 -14.29
N CYS A 88 4.67 7.47 -14.28
CA CYS A 88 4.19 6.45 -15.20
C CYS A 88 2.71 6.10 -14.95
N TYR A 89 2.31 6.00 -13.67
CA TYR A 89 0.91 5.84 -13.27
C TYR A 89 0.05 7.03 -13.71
N ALA A 90 0.53 8.25 -13.57
CA ALA A 90 -0.19 9.46 -13.95
C ALA A 90 -0.50 9.48 -15.46
N GLU A 91 0.44 9.04 -16.30
CA GLU A 91 0.19 8.90 -17.73
C GLU A 91 -0.86 7.85 -18.05
N PHE A 92 -0.75 6.66 -17.46
CA PHE A 92 -1.74 5.60 -17.68
C PHE A 92 -3.12 5.98 -17.17
N ALA A 93 -3.22 6.60 -15.99
CA ALA A 93 -4.49 7.02 -15.41
C ALA A 93 -5.15 8.15 -16.21
N ALA A 94 -4.35 9.06 -16.78
CA ALA A 94 -4.86 10.11 -17.65
C ALA A 94 -5.32 9.58 -19.02
N MET A 95 -4.66 8.53 -19.55
CA MET A 95 -4.97 7.95 -20.86
C MET A 95 -6.07 6.89 -20.81
N MET A 96 -6.11 6.07 -19.75
CA MET A 96 -7.08 5.01 -19.52
C MET A 96 -7.75 5.23 -18.15
N PRO A 97 -8.78 6.10 -18.07
CA PRO A 97 -9.48 6.43 -16.82
C PRO A 97 -10.45 5.31 -16.41
N VAL A 98 -9.96 4.08 -16.37
CA VAL A 98 -10.70 2.86 -15.98
C VAL A 98 -10.26 2.42 -14.59
N SER A 99 -11.20 1.92 -13.80
CA SER A 99 -10.92 1.39 -12.47
C SER A 99 -10.23 0.03 -12.57
N GLY A 100 -8.90 0.00 -12.51
CA GLY A 100 -8.14 -1.27 -12.47
C GLY A 100 -6.62 -1.21 -12.28
N SER A 101 -6.04 -0.02 -12.07
CA SER A 101 -4.62 0.17 -11.70
C SER A 101 -3.64 -0.66 -12.57
N ALA A 102 -2.53 -1.13 -11.99
CA ALA A 102 -1.45 -1.85 -12.66
C ALA A 102 -1.90 -3.11 -13.41
N TYR A 103 -2.93 -3.81 -12.93
CA TYR A 103 -3.49 -4.98 -13.61
C TYR A 103 -4.04 -4.61 -14.99
N SER A 104 -4.92 -3.60 -15.03
CA SER A 104 -5.50 -3.12 -16.30
C SER A 104 -4.44 -2.55 -17.23
N TYR A 105 -3.46 -1.81 -16.69
CA TYR A 105 -2.37 -1.24 -17.50
C TYR A 105 -1.49 -2.33 -18.12
N SER A 106 -1.17 -3.38 -17.35
CA SER A 106 -0.38 -4.52 -17.84
C SER A 106 -1.16 -5.32 -18.89
N TYR A 107 -2.47 -5.52 -18.70
CA TYR A 107 -3.32 -6.19 -19.68
C TYR A 107 -3.44 -5.40 -21.00
N ALA A 108 -3.42 -4.07 -20.92
CA ALA A 108 -3.47 -3.16 -22.05
C ALA A 108 -2.13 -3.00 -22.81
N THR A 109 -1.01 -3.44 -22.24
CA THR A 109 0.33 -3.18 -22.81
C THR A 109 1.18 -4.43 -23.00
N LEU A 110 1.26 -5.31 -21.99
CA LEU A 110 2.19 -6.45 -21.94
C LEU A 110 1.48 -7.79 -22.17
N GLY A 111 0.15 -7.81 -22.04
CA GLY A 111 -0.70 -8.96 -22.34
C GLY A 111 -1.13 -9.77 -21.11
N GLU A 112 -2.00 -10.75 -21.36
CA GLU A 112 -2.68 -11.54 -20.32
C GLU A 112 -1.74 -12.22 -19.32
N GLY A 113 -0.61 -12.78 -19.77
CA GLY A 113 0.31 -13.50 -18.88
C GLY A 113 0.94 -12.58 -17.84
N MET A 114 1.44 -11.42 -18.28
CA MET A 114 1.98 -10.40 -17.38
C MET A 114 0.87 -9.76 -16.54
N ALA A 115 -0.30 -9.52 -17.12
CA ALA A 115 -1.45 -9.01 -16.38
C ALA A 115 -1.87 -9.95 -15.25
N TRP A 116 -1.90 -11.27 -15.48
CA TRP A 116 -2.16 -12.24 -14.42
C TRP A 116 -1.10 -12.19 -13.33
N PHE A 117 0.19 -12.20 -13.70
CA PHE A 117 1.29 -12.15 -12.74
C PHE A 117 1.19 -10.91 -11.85
N ILE A 118 0.99 -9.72 -12.45
CA ILE A 118 0.81 -8.48 -11.70
C ILE A 118 -0.48 -8.48 -10.91
N GLY A 119 -1.60 -8.97 -11.47
CA GLY A 119 -2.85 -9.13 -10.73
C GLY A 119 -2.68 -10.00 -9.48
N TRP A 120 -1.91 -11.08 -9.58
CA TRP A 120 -1.58 -11.96 -8.46
C TRP A 120 -0.63 -11.31 -7.43
N CYS A 121 0.29 -10.45 -7.88
CA CYS A 121 1.09 -9.59 -7.00
C CYS A 121 0.22 -8.55 -6.28
N LEU A 122 -0.77 -7.95 -6.95
CA LEU A 122 -1.72 -7.04 -6.29
C LEU A 122 -2.61 -7.79 -5.28
N VAL A 123 -3.00 -9.03 -5.59
CA VAL A 123 -3.73 -9.89 -4.64
C VAL A 123 -2.90 -10.13 -3.38
N LEU A 124 -1.57 -10.33 -3.50
CA LEU A 124 -0.67 -10.38 -2.36
C LEU A 124 -0.63 -9.03 -1.65
N GLU A 125 -0.35 -7.96 -2.38
CA GLU A 125 -0.18 -6.61 -1.84
C GLU A 125 -1.35 -6.20 -0.96
N TYR A 126 -2.57 -6.16 -1.48
CA TYR A 126 -3.71 -5.66 -0.72
C TYR A 126 -4.10 -6.59 0.43
N LEU A 127 -3.99 -7.91 0.24
CA LEU A 127 -4.27 -8.90 1.28
C LEU A 127 -3.28 -8.80 2.44
N PHE A 128 -1.98 -8.84 2.14
CA PHE A 128 -0.94 -8.80 3.15
C PHE A 128 -0.84 -7.40 3.76
N ALA A 129 -1.08 -6.33 3.00
CA ALA A 129 -1.15 -4.96 3.53
C ALA A 129 -2.27 -4.82 4.55
N SER A 130 -3.46 -5.38 4.28
CA SER A 130 -4.57 -5.35 5.24
C SER A 130 -4.20 -6.02 6.56
N ALA A 131 -3.44 -7.12 6.50
CA ALA A 131 -2.92 -7.80 7.69
C ALA A 131 -1.83 -6.99 8.39
N SER A 132 -0.83 -6.46 7.67
CA SER A 132 0.23 -5.62 8.23
C SER A 132 -0.31 -4.41 8.97
N VAL A 133 -1.28 -3.71 8.36
CA VAL A 133 -1.91 -2.53 8.97
C VAL A 133 -2.73 -2.92 10.20
N ALA A 134 -3.41 -4.06 10.19
CA ALA A 134 -4.13 -4.57 11.36
C ALA A 134 -3.19 -4.92 12.52
N VAL A 135 -2.01 -5.48 12.25
CA VAL A 135 -0.99 -5.72 13.29
C VAL A 135 -0.49 -4.40 13.88
N GLY A 136 -0.21 -3.40 13.06
CA GLY A 136 0.16 -2.07 13.54
C GLY A 136 -0.96 -1.41 14.35
N TRP A 137 -2.22 -1.57 13.92
CA TRP A 137 -3.39 -1.10 14.67
C TRP A 137 -3.50 -1.76 16.04
N SER A 138 -3.24 -3.07 16.12
CA SER A 138 -3.26 -3.84 17.36
C SER A 138 -2.25 -3.29 18.37
N ALA A 139 -1.02 -3.00 17.93
CA ALA A 139 0.00 -2.43 18.79
C ALA A 139 -0.41 -1.10 19.44
N TYR A 140 -1.00 -0.20 18.65
CA TYR A 140 -1.52 1.07 19.17
C TYR A 140 -2.72 0.89 20.10
N LEU A 141 -3.63 -0.04 19.79
CA LEU A 141 -4.75 -0.35 20.68
C LEU A 141 -4.28 -0.93 22.02
N ILE A 142 -3.33 -1.88 22.00
CA ILE A 142 -2.77 -2.48 23.21
C ILE A 142 -2.09 -1.41 24.05
N SER A 143 -1.32 -0.50 23.43
CA SER A 143 -0.74 0.65 24.12
C SER A 143 -1.79 1.52 24.79
N PHE A 144 -2.86 1.84 24.08
CA PHE A 144 -3.93 2.66 24.61
C PHE A 144 -4.62 1.99 25.81
N ILE A 145 -4.92 0.70 25.71
CA ILE A 145 -5.54 -0.07 26.80
C ILE A 145 -4.61 -0.13 28.03
N THR A 146 -3.34 -0.43 27.82
CA THR A 146 -2.38 -0.70 28.92
C THR A 146 -1.81 0.56 29.54
N THR A 147 -1.49 1.58 28.73
CA THR A 147 -0.81 2.79 29.19
C THR A 147 -1.74 3.98 29.42
N THR A 148 -2.84 4.08 28.68
CA THR A 148 -3.80 5.19 28.82
C THR A 148 -4.96 4.78 29.74
N LEU A 149 -5.57 3.62 29.50
CA LEU A 149 -6.67 3.11 30.33
C LEU A 149 -6.19 2.33 31.57
N HIS A 150 -4.89 2.04 31.68
CA HIS A 150 -4.29 1.31 32.80
C HIS A 150 -4.92 -0.07 33.04
N MET A 151 -5.46 -0.70 31.99
CA MET A 151 -6.06 -2.04 32.05
C MET A 151 -5.07 -3.09 31.54
N PRO A 152 -4.90 -4.22 32.26
CA PRO A 152 -4.03 -5.28 31.78
C PRO A 152 -4.59 -5.92 30.51
N PHE A 153 -3.71 -6.20 29.55
CA PHE A 153 -4.05 -6.97 28.35
C PHE A 153 -3.34 -8.33 28.38
N PRO A 154 -4.00 -9.46 28.07
CA PRO A 154 -3.37 -10.77 28.09
C PRO A 154 -2.20 -10.83 27.10
N ASP A 155 -0.99 -10.98 27.62
CA ASP A 155 0.24 -10.94 26.83
C ASP A 155 0.27 -12.03 25.74
N LEU A 156 -0.28 -13.22 26.02
CA LEU A 156 -0.41 -14.31 25.06
C LEU A 156 -1.23 -13.94 23.81
N LEU A 157 -2.09 -12.92 23.89
CA LEU A 157 -3.00 -12.51 22.81
C LEU A 157 -2.54 -11.23 22.08
N SER A 158 -1.34 -10.74 22.41
CA SER A 158 -0.84 -9.43 21.97
C SER A 158 -0.18 -9.43 20.59
N ALA A 159 0.41 -10.56 20.18
CA ALA A 159 1.16 -10.65 18.93
C ALA A 159 1.14 -12.06 18.33
N ALA A 160 1.72 -12.19 17.13
CA ALA A 160 1.83 -13.45 16.41
C ALA A 160 2.69 -14.48 17.18
N PRO A 161 2.41 -15.80 17.07
CA PRO A 161 3.18 -16.87 17.74
C PRO A 161 4.57 -17.10 17.17
N ILE A 162 4.82 -16.57 15.97
CA ILE A 162 6.12 -16.59 15.30
C ILE A 162 6.67 -15.17 15.18
N ALA A 163 7.98 -15.03 15.36
CA ALA A 163 8.73 -13.82 15.12
C ALA A 163 9.85 -14.10 14.11
N TRP A 164 10.26 -13.07 13.37
CA TRP A 164 11.38 -13.16 12.44
C TRP A 164 12.57 -12.38 12.98
N THR A 165 13.69 -13.06 13.21
CA THR A 165 14.92 -12.48 13.79
C THR A 165 15.87 -11.88 12.75
N GLY A 166 15.49 -11.90 11.47
CA GLY A 166 16.36 -11.50 10.35
C GLY A 166 16.88 -12.69 9.55
N SER A 167 17.04 -13.86 10.17
CA SER A 167 17.55 -15.08 9.54
C SER A 167 16.61 -16.28 9.68
N GLU A 168 15.86 -16.37 10.79
CA GLU A 168 15.02 -17.52 11.10
C GLU A 168 13.69 -17.14 11.74
N PHE A 169 12.72 -18.05 11.62
CA PHE A 169 11.46 -17.97 12.35
C PHE A 169 11.63 -18.60 13.72
N VAL A 170 11.43 -17.80 14.77
CA VAL A 170 11.49 -18.23 16.16
C VAL A 170 10.11 -18.16 16.80
N SER A 171 9.87 -18.94 17.84
CA SER A 171 8.65 -18.77 18.64
C SER A 171 8.74 -17.47 19.43
N SER A 172 7.70 -16.64 19.35
CA SER A 172 7.59 -15.39 20.12
C SER A 172 7.11 -15.62 21.56
N GLY A 173 6.72 -16.85 21.91
CA GLY A 173 6.03 -17.17 23.16
C GLY A 173 4.58 -16.69 23.24
N LYS A 174 4.04 -16.10 22.16
CA LYS A 174 2.64 -15.62 22.07
C LYS A 174 1.77 -16.69 21.40
N LEU A 175 0.44 -16.57 21.53
CA LEU A 175 -0.53 -17.49 20.94
C LEU A 175 -1.06 -16.99 19.60
N PHE A 176 -1.65 -15.80 19.56
CA PHE A 176 -2.07 -15.11 18.34
C PHE A 176 -2.43 -13.65 18.62
N ASN A 177 -2.34 -12.79 17.62
CA ASN A 177 -2.69 -11.37 17.75
C ASN A 177 -4.22 -11.17 17.68
N LEU A 178 -4.90 -11.23 18.83
CA LEU A 178 -6.36 -11.13 18.90
C LEU A 178 -6.89 -9.77 18.39
N PRO A 179 -6.36 -8.61 18.80
CA PRO A 179 -6.93 -7.34 18.35
C PRO A 179 -6.80 -7.15 16.84
N ALA A 180 -5.70 -7.60 16.22
CA ALA A 180 -5.53 -7.55 14.77
C ALA A 180 -6.58 -8.41 14.04
N VAL A 181 -6.89 -9.61 14.56
CA VAL A 181 -7.97 -10.47 14.03
C VAL A 181 -9.33 -9.77 14.15
N LEU A 182 -9.61 -9.15 15.30
CA LEU A 182 -10.90 -8.51 15.55
C LEU A 182 -11.17 -7.32 14.63
N ILE A 183 -10.17 -6.47 14.39
CA ILE A 183 -10.36 -5.31 13.48
C ILE A 183 -10.58 -5.77 12.04
N VAL A 184 -9.85 -6.80 11.57
CA VAL A 184 -10.07 -7.37 10.23
C VAL A 184 -11.47 -7.99 10.11
N ALA A 185 -11.91 -8.72 11.14
CA ALA A 185 -13.27 -9.30 11.17
C ALA A 185 -14.35 -8.21 11.17
N ALA A 186 -14.18 -7.15 11.97
CA ALA A 186 -15.11 -6.02 12.03
C ALA A 186 -15.21 -5.30 10.67
N VAL A 187 -14.07 -5.02 10.04
CA VAL A 187 -14.01 -4.39 8.71
C VAL A 187 -14.59 -5.32 7.64
N SER A 188 -14.33 -6.63 7.70
CA SER A 188 -14.93 -7.62 6.80
C SER A 188 -16.46 -7.63 6.91
N GLY A 189 -16.99 -7.62 8.14
CA GLY A 189 -18.43 -7.54 8.40
C GLY A 189 -19.05 -6.25 7.85
N LEU A 190 -18.35 -5.11 8.03
CA LEU A 190 -18.78 -3.83 7.48
C LEU A 190 -18.81 -3.88 5.93
N LEU A 191 -17.78 -4.42 5.29
CA LEU A 191 -17.71 -4.60 3.83
C LEU A 191 -18.76 -5.59 3.30
N TYR A 192 -19.14 -6.59 4.11
CA TYR A 192 -20.18 -7.56 3.75
C TYR A 192 -21.55 -6.90 3.63
N VAL A 193 -21.96 -6.14 4.65
CA VAL A 193 -23.23 -5.38 4.67
C VAL A 193 -23.24 -4.29 3.60
N GLY A 194 -22.06 -3.82 3.23
CA GLY A 194 -21.90 -2.79 2.22
C GLY A 194 -21.81 -1.43 2.87
N VAL A 195 -20.72 -0.75 2.52
CA VAL A 195 -20.44 0.58 3.04
C VAL A 195 -20.73 1.55 1.91
N THR A 196 -21.86 2.24 2.00
CA THR A 196 -22.03 3.52 1.32
C THR A 196 -21.21 4.54 2.10
N GLN A 197 -19.88 4.40 2.06
CA GLN A 197 -18.99 5.38 2.70
C GLN A 197 -19.28 6.73 2.03
N SER A 198 -19.89 7.63 2.79
CA SER A 198 -19.95 9.03 2.38
C SER A 198 -18.50 9.51 2.33
N ALA A 199 -18.08 10.10 1.20
CA ALA A 199 -16.75 10.71 1.06
C ALA A 199 -16.41 11.65 2.23
N PHE A 200 -17.44 12.20 2.88
CA PHE A 200 -17.36 12.97 4.12
C PHE A 200 -16.73 12.20 5.31
N VAL A 201 -17.15 10.97 5.58
CA VAL A 201 -16.60 10.16 6.69
C VAL A 201 -15.12 9.87 6.47
N ASN A 202 -14.76 9.51 5.23
CA ASN A 202 -13.36 9.32 4.86
C ASN A 202 -12.56 10.62 5.06
N ALA A 203 -13.09 11.76 4.61
CA ALA A 203 -12.45 13.06 4.79
C ALA A 203 -12.23 13.41 6.28
N ILE A 204 -13.19 13.09 7.16
CA ILE A 204 -13.04 13.26 8.61
C ILE A 204 -11.89 12.41 9.15
N ILE A 205 -11.82 11.13 8.78
CA ILE A 205 -10.76 10.23 9.30
C ILE A 205 -9.39 10.67 8.79
N VAL A 206 -9.29 11.11 7.54
CA VAL A 206 -8.06 11.69 6.99
C VAL A 206 -7.68 12.97 7.73
N ALA A 207 -8.64 13.85 8.02
CA ALA A 207 -8.38 15.06 8.79
C ALA A 207 -7.85 14.72 10.19
N ILE A 208 -8.47 13.78 10.91
CA ILE A 208 -8.02 13.34 12.24
C ILE A 208 -6.56 12.86 12.20
N LYS A 209 -6.21 11.94 11.29
CA LYS A 209 -4.84 11.40 11.23
C LYS A 209 -3.81 12.48 10.86
N VAL A 210 -4.16 13.39 9.94
CA VAL A 210 -3.26 14.49 9.54
C VAL A 210 -3.08 15.48 10.68
N THR A 211 -4.14 15.86 11.39
CA THR A 211 -4.08 16.76 12.55
C THR A 211 -3.17 16.18 13.63
N VAL A 212 -3.30 14.89 13.93
CA VAL A 212 -2.48 14.21 14.94
C VAL A 212 -1.00 14.20 14.55
N ILE A 213 -0.68 13.97 13.29
CA ILE A 213 0.69 14.06 12.79
C ILE A 213 1.22 15.49 12.89
N CYS A 214 0.42 16.49 12.51
CA CYS A 214 0.82 17.90 12.63
C CYS A 214 1.07 18.30 14.10
N LEU A 215 0.27 17.81 15.05
CA LEU A 215 0.47 18.04 16.47
C LEU A 215 1.76 17.38 16.97
N PHE A 216 2.01 16.12 16.57
CA PHE A 216 3.26 15.43 16.89
C PHE A 216 4.48 16.20 16.35
N ILE A 217 4.44 16.61 15.09
CA ILE A 217 5.53 17.39 14.47
C ILE A 217 5.74 18.72 15.20
N GLY A 218 4.67 19.50 15.39
CA GLY A 218 4.78 20.87 15.92
C GLY A 218 5.26 20.90 17.38
N ILE A 219 4.75 20.00 18.22
CA ILE A 219 5.10 19.95 19.64
C ILE A 219 6.39 19.15 19.86
N GLY A 220 6.57 18.07 19.10
CA GLY A 220 7.78 17.24 19.15
C GLY A 220 9.03 17.99 18.67
N ALA A 221 8.90 18.88 17.69
CA ALA A 221 10.01 19.71 17.21
C ALA A 221 10.68 20.55 18.32
N ALA A 222 9.92 20.98 19.33
CA ALA A 222 10.45 21.72 20.48
C ALA A 222 11.29 20.86 21.44
N HIS A 223 11.25 19.54 21.31
CA HIS A 223 11.92 18.57 22.17
C HIS A 223 13.02 17.78 21.43
N ILE A 224 13.42 18.25 20.24
CA ILE A 224 14.52 17.65 19.48
C ILE A 224 15.84 17.96 20.19
N ASP A 225 16.62 16.91 20.45
CA ASP A 225 18.03 17.02 20.80
C ASP A 225 18.88 16.63 19.58
N PRO A 226 19.58 17.60 18.94
CA PRO A 226 20.45 17.33 17.80
C PRO A 226 21.57 16.31 18.07
N ALA A 227 21.91 16.05 19.33
CA ALA A 227 22.87 15.00 19.69
C ALA A 227 22.37 13.61 19.26
N ASN A 228 21.07 13.38 19.22
CA ASN A 228 20.48 12.12 18.77
C ASN A 228 20.70 11.85 17.26
N TRP A 229 21.07 12.87 16.49
CA TRP A 229 21.44 12.74 15.08
C TRP A 229 22.93 12.47 14.86
N GLN A 230 23.73 12.28 15.90
CA GLN A 230 25.16 11.96 15.78
C GLN A 230 25.45 10.56 16.33
N PRO A 231 26.05 9.65 15.52
CA PRO A 231 26.34 9.78 14.10
C PRO A 231 25.06 9.71 13.23
N PHE A 232 24.99 10.56 12.19
CA PHE A 232 23.79 10.63 11.34
C PHE A 232 23.56 9.35 10.54
N ILE A 233 24.64 8.83 9.96
CA ILE A 233 24.71 7.47 9.41
C ILE A 233 25.57 6.68 10.39
N PRO A 234 24.99 5.82 11.25
CA PRO A 234 25.77 4.97 12.13
C PRO A 234 26.68 4.04 11.33
N GLU A 235 27.81 3.66 11.92
CA GLU A 235 28.75 2.73 11.29
C GLU A 235 28.11 1.36 11.08
N ASN A 236 28.42 0.73 9.94
CA ASN A 236 27.92 -0.59 9.63
C ASN A 236 28.55 -1.63 10.58
N THR A 237 27.74 -2.52 11.12
CA THR A 237 28.14 -3.55 12.11
C THR A 237 28.96 -4.70 11.51
N GLY A 238 29.21 -4.67 10.19
CA GLY A 238 29.79 -5.78 9.42
C GLY A 238 28.72 -6.67 8.77
N VAL A 239 27.44 -6.49 9.11
CA VAL A 239 26.31 -7.19 8.50
C VAL A 239 25.67 -6.32 7.41
N PRO A 240 25.49 -6.84 6.17
CA PRO A 240 24.79 -6.10 5.12
C PRO A 240 23.35 -5.76 5.54
N GLY A 241 23.00 -4.47 5.43
CA GLY A 241 21.67 -3.98 5.82
C GLY A 241 21.56 -3.48 7.26
N GLU A 242 22.60 -3.62 8.08
CA GLU A 242 22.67 -3.02 9.42
C GLU A 242 23.56 -1.77 9.40
N PHE A 243 22.94 -0.59 9.39
CA PHE A 243 23.60 0.72 9.36
C PHE A 243 24.54 0.93 8.16
N GLY A 244 25.19 2.09 8.10
CA GLY A 244 25.89 2.56 6.91
C GLY A 244 24.95 2.75 5.71
N TRP A 245 25.54 2.95 4.52
CA TRP A 245 24.76 3.08 3.28
C TRP A 245 23.97 1.82 2.93
N SER A 246 24.50 0.64 3.27
CA SER A 246 23.79 -0.64 3.05
C SER A 246 22.48 -0.68 3.87
N GLY A 247 22.53 -0.23 5.13
CA GLY A 247 21.38 -0.08 6.00
C GLY A 247 20.38 0.98 5.53
N VAL A 248 20.86 2.11 4.98
CA VAL A 248 19.99 3.14 4.38
C VAL A 248 19.17 2.56 3.22
N PHE A 249 19.75 1.76 2.33
CA PHE A 249 19.03 1.12 1.22
C PHE A 249 18.07 0.01 1.71
N ARG A 250 18.47 -0.75 2.72
CA ARG A 250 17.60 -1.77 3.35
C ARG A 250 16.38 -1.12 4.00
N ALA A 251 16.61 -0.08 4.81
CA ALA A 251 15.56 0.73 5.42
C ALA A 251 14.65 1.37 4.36
N ALA A 252 15.20 1.86 3.23
CA ALA A 252 14.39 2.41 2.13
C ALA A 252 13.36 1.40 1.62
N THR A 253 13.72 0.13 1.59
CA THR A 253 12.83 -0.96 1.15
C THR A 253 11.76 -1.29 2.19
N ILE A 254 12.10 -1.22 3.49
CA ILE A 254 11.15 -1.42 4.58
C ILE A 254 10.14 -0.27 4.61
N VAL A 255 10.62 0.97 4.59
CA VAL A 255 9.76 2.17 4.63
C VAL A 255 9.06 2.45 3.30
N PHE A 256 9.44 1.78 2.21
CA PHE A 256 8.67 1.80 0.96
C PHE A 256 7.20 1.39 1.21
N PHE A 257 6.95 0.49 2.16
CA PHE A 257 5.60 0.14 2.59
C PHE A 257 4.76 1.36 2.95
N ALA A 258 5.36 2.41 3.54
CA ALA A 258 4.66 3.63 3.91
C ALA A 258 4.14 4.45 2.72
N TYR A 259 4.66 4.21 1.52
CA TYR A 259 4.22 4.89 0.29
C TYR A 259 3.09 4.16 -0.44
N ILE A 260 2.82 2.92 -0.07
CA ILE A 260 1.81 2.09 -0.72
C ILE A 260 0.43 2.69 -0.51
N GLY A 261 -0.38 2.76 -1.57
CA GLY A 261 -1.72 3.32 -1.55
C GLY A 261 -1.88 4.63 -2.33
N PHE A 262 -0.80 5.27 -2.80
CA PHE A 262 -0.98 6.42 -3.72
C PHE A 262 -1.60 5.94 -5.04
N ASP A 263 -1.24 4.75 -5.50
CA ASP A 263 -1.79 4.10 -6.68
C ASP A 263 -3.28 3.75 -6.50
N ALA A 264 -3.79 3.64 -5.26
CA ALA A 264 -5.21 3.50 -4.99
C ALA A 264 -6.02 4.69 -5.53
N VAL A 265 -5.41 5.88 -5.65
CA VAL A 265 -6.02 7.05 -6.31
C VAL A 265 -6.42 6.70 -7.74
N SER A 266 -5.61 5.90 -8.46
CA SER A 266 -5.90 5.46 -9.85
C SER A 266 -7.19 4.66 -9.97
N THR A 267 -7.63 3.98 -8.90
CA THR A 267 -8.87 3.21 -8.89
C THR A 267 -10.11 4.10 -8.94
N ALA A 268 -9.98 5.36 -8.50
CA ALA A 268 -11.04 6.37 -8.49
C ALA A 268 -11.12 7.17 -9.81
N ALA A 269 -10.36 6.78 -10.85
CA ALA A 269 -10.36 7.47 -12.15
C ALA A 269 -11.77 7.53 -12.78
N GLY A 270 -12.56 6.46 -12.66
CA GLY A 270 -13.94 6.43 -13.16
C GLY A 270 -14.90 7.39 -12.45
N GLU A 271 -14.58 7.80 -11.22
CA GLU A 271 -15.37 8.71 -10.37
C GLU A 271 -14.85 10.16 -10.41
N THR A 272 -13.82 10.42 -11.21
CA THR A 272 -13.11 11.70 -11.25
C THR A 272 -13.64 12.59 -12.38
N LYS A 273 -13.87 13.88 -12.07
CA LYS A 273 -14.13 14.92 -13.06
C LYS A 273 -12.83 15.25 -13.77
N ASP A 274 -12.83 15.38 -15.10
CA ASP A 274 -11.61 15.67 -15.88
C ASP A 274 -10.39 14.81 -15.42
N PRO A 275 -10.49 13.46 -15.53
CA PRO A 275 -9.45 12.57 -15.05
C PRO A 275 -8.10 12.82 -15.75
N GLN A 276 -8.12 13.31 -16.99
CA GLN A 276 -6.94 13.66 -17.77
C GLN A 276 -6.01 14.64 -17.03
N ARG A 277 -6.58 15.62 -16.33
CA ARG A 277 -5.83 16.61 -15.55
C ARG A 277 -5.79 16.26 -14.06
N ASN A 278 -6.90 15.82 -13.49
CA ASN A 278 -7.03 15.66 -12.05
C ASN A 278 -6.33 14.40 -11.52
N MET A 279 -6.21 13.34 -12.32
CA MET A 279 -5.50 12.12 -11.90
C MET A 279 -4.00 12.35 -11.68
N PRO A 280 -3.24 12.96 -12.61
CA PRO A 280 -1.84 13.30 -12.36
C PRO A 280 -1.64 14.17 -11.12
N ILE A 281 -2.47 15.19 -10.92
CA ILE A 281 -2.39 16.10 -9.77
C ILE A 281 -2.68 15.34 -8.46
N GLY A 282 -3.69 14.47 -8.46
CA GLY A 282 -4.03 13.63 -7.31
C GLY A 282 -2.91 12.68 -6.90
N LEU A 283 -2.38 11.92 -7.86
CA LEU A 283 -1.31 10.94 -7.66
C LEU A 283 -0.02 11.60 -7.17
N LEU A 284 0.52 12.56 -7.92
CA LEU A 284 1.80 13.17 -7.60
C LEU A 284 1.70 14.13 -6.40
N GLY A 285 0.57 14.84 -6.27
CA GLY A 285 0.33 15.75 -5.17
C GLY A 285 0.23 15.04 -3.82
N SER A 286 -0.51 13.92 -3.75
CA SER A 286 -0.56 13.12 -2.52
C SER A 286 0.80 12.54 -2.16
N LEU A 287 1.54 11.99 -3.14
CA LEU A 287 2.88 11.45 -2.93
C LEU A 287 3.86 12.52 -2.39
N ALA A 288 3.85 13.73 -2.95
CA ALA A 288 4.71 14.82 -2.51
C ALA A 288 4.41 15.24 -1.06
N VAL A 289 3.11 15.41 -0.73
CA VAL A 289 2.68 15.74 0.63
C VAL A 289 3.11 14.66 1.63
N CYS A 290 2.84 13.39 1.33
CA CYS A 290 3.23 12.28 2.19
C CYS A 290 4.75 12.19 2.37
N THR A 291 5.52 12.38 1.30
CA THR A 291 7.00 12.37 1.37
C THR A 291 7.54 13.42 2.32
N LEU A 292 7.07 14.66 2.20
CA LEU A 292 7.50 15.75 3.08
C LEU A 292 7.13 15.46 4.54
N VAL A 293 5.89 15.04 4.77
CA VAL A 293 5.42 14.68 6.12
C VAL A 293 6.28 13.56 6.71
N TYR A 294 6.60 12.53 5.93
CA TYR A 294 7.38 11.39 6.41
C TYR A 294 8.80 11.76 6.81
N ILE A 295 9.49 12.58 6.00
CA ILE A 295 10.84 13.05 6.32
C ILE A 295 10.82 13.88 7.60
N ILE A 296 9.84 14.77 7.76
CA ILE A 296 9.71 15.62 8.96
C ILE A 296 9.40 14.76 10.20
N VAL A 297 8.47 13.80 10.10
CA VAL A 297 8.18 12.87 11.20
C VAL A 297 9.44 12.09 11.59
N CYS A 298 10.24 11.61 10.62
CA CYS A 298 11.49 10.91 10.92
C CYS A 298 12.50 11.80 11.64
N ALA A 299 12.63 13.06 11.22
CA ALA A 299 13.51 14.04 11.86
C ALA A 299 13.09 14.27 13.32
N VAL A 300 11.80 14.53 13.56
CA VAL A 300 11.26 14.73 14.91
C VAL A 300 11.41 13.47 15.76
N LEU A 301 11.04 12.31 15.22
CA LEU A 301 11.08 11.03 15.93
C LEU A 301 12.50 10.66 16.39
N THR A 302 13.48 10.70 15.47
CA THR A 302 14.88 10.39 15.78
C THR A 302 15.60 11.53 16.51
N GLY A 303 15.05 12.75 16.48
CA GLY A 303 15.56 13.89 17.25
C GLY A 303 15.10 13.88 18.71
N MET A 304 13.88 13.41 18.98
CA MET A 304 13.34 13.33 20.36
C MET A 304 13.89 12.15 21.15
N MET A 305 14.25 11.05 20.49
CA MET A 305 14.69 9.84 21.16
C MET A 305 15.82 9.15 20.38
N PRO A 306 16.86 8.64 21.06
CA PRO A 306 17.90 7.85 20.42
C PRO A 306 17.34 6.69 19.60
N TYR A 307 17.85 6.51 18.38
CA TYR A 307 17.25 5.60 17.40
C TYR A 307 17.14 4.14 17.87
N HIS A 308 18.06 3.66 18.71
CA HIS A 308 18.06 2.30 19.23
C HIS A 308 16.86 1.98 20.15
N LEU A 309 16.20 3.00 20.71
CA LEU A 309 15.00 2.85 21.54
C LEU A 309 13.71 2.90 20.72
N LEU A 310 13.77 3.26 19.44
CA LEU A 310 12.60 3.42 18.59
C LEU A 310 12.08 2.10 18.01
N GLY A 311 12.78 0.98 18.21
CA GLY A 311 12.43 -0.36 17.69
C GLY A 311 11.23 -1.02 18.38
N THR A 312 10.23 -0.23 18.76
CA THR A 312 9.00 -0.68 19.43
C THR A 312 7.85 -0.84 18.41
N ASP A 313 6.74 -1.44 18.82
CA ASP A 313 5.56 -1.60 17.96
C ASP A 313 4.76 -0.30 17.74
N LYS A 314 5.14 0.80 18.42
CA LYS A 314 4.41 2.08 18.45
C LYS A 314 5.34 3.32 18.55
N PRO A 315 6.39 3.42 17.73
CA PRO A 315 7.49 4.37 17.91
C PRO A 315 7.06 5.83 18.11
N VAL A 316 6.03 6.29 17.39
CA VAL A 316 5.54 7.67 17.54
C VAL A 316 4.99 7.94 18.94
N ALA A 317 4.33 6.96 19.55
CA ALA A 317 3.88 7.06 20.94
C ALA A 317 5.06 6.88 21.92
N THR A 318 5.96 5.94 21.64
CA THR A 318 7.17 5.68 22.46
C THR A 318 8.05 6.92 22.59
N ALA A 319 8.25 7.69 21.51
CA ALA A 319 9.04 8.92 21.55
C ALA A 319 8.47 10.00 22.49
N LEU A 320 7.18 9.91 22.86
CA LEU A 320 6.53 10.84 23.78
C LEU A 320 6.58 10.38 25.25
N GLU A 321 6.91 9.11 25.51
CA GLU A 321 6.92 8.52 26.86
C GLU A 321 7.93 9.15 27.83
N PRO A 322 9.13 9.60 27.39
CA PRO A 322 10.06 10.31 28.27
C PRO A 322 9.58 11.70 28.72
N TYR A 323 8.48 12.21 28.16
CA TYR A 323 7.98 13.58 28.41
C TYR A 323 6.61 13.54 29.09
N PRO A 324 6.55 13.53 30.44
CA PRO A 324 5.27 13.46 31.17
C PRO A 324 4.31 14.61 30.83
N THR A 325 4.84 15.79 30.50
CA THR A 325 4.07 16.96 30.06
C THR A 325 3.33 16.74 28.75
N LEU A 326 3.75 15.76 27.94
CA LEU A 326 3.18 15.40 26.65
C LEU A 326 2.28 14.16 26.71
N ALA A 327 1.94 13.65 27.90
CA ALA A 327 1.07 12.47 28.04
C ALA A 327 -0.30 12.63 27.35
N TRP A 328 -0.86 13.84 27.36
CA TRP A 328 -2.08 14.16 26.61
C TRP A 328 -1.87 13.98 25.11
N LEU A 329 -0.74 14.46 24.57
CA LEU A 329 -0.41 14.34 23.15
C LEU A 329 -0.21 12.87 22.76
N LYS A 330 0.45 12.08 23.61
CA LYS A 330 0.57 10.62 23.42
C LYS A 330 -0.82 9.98 23.26
N THR A 331 -1.77 10.34 24.11
CA THR A 331 -3.15 9.83 24.04
C THR A 331 -3.83 10.19 22.71
N PHE A 332 -3.70 11.44 22.26
CA PHE A 332 -4.22 11.85 20.95
C PHE A 332 -3.54 11.14 19.78
N VAL A 333 -2.24 10.88 19.88
CA VAL A 333 -1.49 10.10 18.89
C VAL A 333 -2.01 8.67 18.82
N GLU A 334 -2.24 8.02 19.96
CA GLU A 334 -2.79 6.67 20.01
C GLU A 334 -4.19 6.60 19.41
N ILE A 335 -5.11 7.47 19.82
CA ILE A 335 -6.48 7.53 19.28
C ILE A 335 -6.46 7.83 17.78
N GLY A 336 -5.62 8.78 17.35
CA GLY A 336 -5.44 9.15 15.96
C GLY A 336 -4.90 8.01 15.10
N ALA A 337 -3.91 7.28 15.60
CA ALA A 337 -3.35 6.10 14.94
C ALA A 337 -4.40 4.99 14.85
N ILE A 338 -5.13 4.68 15.92
CA ILE A 338 -6.20 3.67 15.92
C ILE A 338 -7.27 4.02 14.87
N ALA A 339 -7.77 5.25 14.86
CA ALA A 339 -8.77 5.69 13.88
C ALA A 339 -8.21 5.67 12.44
N GLY A 340 -7.00 6.19 12.25
CA GLY A 340 -6.35 6.30 10.95
C GLY A 340 -5.97 4.95 10.35
N LEU A 341 -5.46 4.01 11.15
CA LEU A 341 -5.11 2.66 10.72
C LEU A 341 -6.37 1.83 10.41
N SER A 342 -7.46 2.01 11.17
CA SER A 342 -8.76 1.38 10.87
C SER A 342 -9.26 1.73 9.46
N SER A 343 -9.10 3.00 9.04
CA SER A 343 -9.50 3.40 7.69
C SER A 343 -8.63 2.77 6.61
N VAL A 344 -7.34 2.57 6.88
CA VAL A 344 -6.44 1.94 5.91
C VAL A 344 -6.76 0.45 5.77
N VAL A 345 -7.06 -0.27 6.86
CA VAL A 345 -7.55 -1.67 6.78
C VAL A 345 -8.79 -1.75 5.89
N LEU A 346 -9.76 -0.84 6.07
CA LEU A 346 -10.96 -0.76 5.24
C LEU A 346 -10.63 -0.55 3.75
N VAL A 347 -9.75 0.40 3.43
CA VAL A 347 -9.35 0.70 2.04
C VAL A 347 -8.64 -0.50 1.41
N MET A 348 -7.72 -1.16 2.12
CA MET A 348 -6.96 -2.30 1.60
C MET A 348 -7.87 -3.51 1.34
N MET A 349 -8.75 -3.84 2.28
CA MET A 349 -9.71 -4.93 2.09
C MET A 349 -10.73 -4.63 0.97
N MET A 350 -11.15 -3.37 0.83
CA MET A 350 -12.00 -2.96 -0.28
C MET A 350 -11.28 -3.09 -1.63
N GLY A 351 -10.03 -2.65 -1.72
CA GLY A 351 -9.19 -2.82 -2.91
C GLY A 351 -9.07 -4.29 -3.31
N GLN A 352 -8.76 -5.15 -2.34
CA GLN A 352 -8.61 -6.59 -2.56
C GLN A 352 -9.88 -7.26 -3.10
N THR A 353 -11.03 -6.97 -2.49
CA THR A 353 -12.30 -7.55 -2.91
C THR A 353 -12.69 -7.12 -4.33
N ARG A 354 -12.40 -5.87 -4.71
CA ARG A 354 -12.62 -5.36 -6.08
C ARG A 354 -11.68 -6.00 -7.10
N ILE A 355 -10.40 -6.17 -6.77
CA ILE A 355 -9.43 -6.83 -7.66
C ILE A 355 -9.84 -8.30 -7.89
N ALA A 356 -10.16 -9.04 -6.82
CA ALA A 356 -10.63 -10.41 -6.92
C ALA A 356 -11.91 -10.53 -7.78
N TYR A 357 -12.84 -9.57 -7.63
CA TYR A 357 -14.04 -9.49 -8.45
C TYR A 357 -13.71 -9.26 -9.94
N THR A 358 -12.83 -8.31 -10.27
CA THR A 358 -12.42 -7.99 -11.65
C THR A 358 -11.72 -9.18 -12.31
N ILE A 359 -10.75 -9.80 -11.64
CA ILE A 359 -10.02 -10.97 -12.16
C ILE A 359 -10.96 -12.17 -12.37
N SER A 360 -11.95 -12.35 -11.48
CA SER A 360 -13.01 -13.37 -11.64
C SER A 360 -13.93 -13.06 -12.82
N ARG A 361 -14.27 -11.78 -13.05
CA ARG A 361 -15.07 -11.33 -14.19
C ARG A 361 -14.36 -11.61 -15.52
N ASP A 362 -13.04 -11.44 -15.57
CA ASP A 362 -12.20 -11.75 -16.74
C ASP A 362 -12.03 -13.28 -16.96
N GLY A 363 -12.49 -14.09 -16.00
CA GLY A 363 -12.48 -15.55 -16.07
C GLY A 363 -11.19 -16.20 -15.57
N LEU A 364 -10.26 -15.41 -15.05
CA LEU A 364 -8.95 -15.88 -14.58
C LEU A 364 -9.00 -16.46 -13.15
N LEU A 365 -9.96 -16.02 -12.34
CA LEU A 365 -10.30 -16.64 -11.04
C LEU A 365 -11.65 -17.38 -11.10
N PRO A 366 -11.91 -18.34 -10.18
CA PRO A 366 -13.19 -19.02 -10.07
C PRO A 366 -14.38 -18.06 -10.00
N LYS A 367 -15.50 -18.42 -10.65
CA LYS A 367 -16.69 -17.56 -10.80
C LYS A 367 -17.33 -17.15 -9.47
N PHE A 368 -17.07 -17.89 -8.38
CA PHE A 368 -17.67 -17.57 -7.08
C PHE A 368 -17.13 -16.27 -6.48
N PHE A 369 -15.90 -15.85 -6.81
CA PHE A 369 -15.35 -14.54 -6.41
C PHE A 369 -16.11 -13.37 -7.05
N GLY A 370 -16.76 -13.61 -8.20
CA GLY A 370 -17.62 -12.64 -8.89
C GLY A 370 -19.07 -12.58 -8.38
N LYS A 371 -19.45 -13.39 -7.36
CA LYS A 371 -20.84 -13.41 -6.87
C LYS A 371 -21.15 -12.17 -6.03
N VAL A 372 -22.20 -11.47 -6.42
CA VAL A 372 -22.71 -10.27 -5.73
C VAL A 372 -23.93 -10.63 -4.88
N HIS A 373 -24.01 -10.08 -3.67
CA HIS A 373 -25.12 -10.30 -2.75
C HIS A 373 -26.40 -9.62 -3.25
N ALA A 374 -27.53 -10.33 -3.29
CA ALA A 374 -28.78 -9.81 -3.86
C ALA A 374 -29.29 -8.54 -3.17
N ARG A 375 -29.26 -8.51 -1.82
CA ARG A 375 -29.69 -7.35 -1.00
C ARG A 375 -28.68 -6.20 -0.97
N PHE A 376 -27.43 -6.50 -0.58
CA PHE A 376 -26.40 -5.49 -0.31
C PHE A 376 -25.61 -5.04 -1.55
N ARG A 377 -25.71 -5.76 -2.67
CA ARG A 377 -24.96 -5.50 -3.91
C ARG A 377 -23.43 -5.48 -3.72
N THR A 378 -22.93 -6.26 -2.76
CA THR A 378 -21.50 -6.41 -2.44
C THR A 378 -20.94 -7.77 -2.89
N PRO A 379 -19.64 -7.88 -3.21
CA PRO A 379 -18.99 -9.14 -3.58
C PRO A 379 -18.73 -10.02 -2.34
N TYR A 380 -19.80 -10.51 -1.71
CA TYR A 380 -19.75 -11.09 -0.36
C TYR A 380 -18.83 -12.31 -0.21
N VAL A 381 -18.73 -13.17 -1.23
CA VAL A 381 -17.85 -14.36 -1.18
C VAL A 381 -16.39 -13.93 -1.16
N ALA A 382 -16.02 -12.96 -2.00
CA ALA A 382 -14.68 -12.40 -2.00
C ALA A 382 -14.37 -11.75 -0.64
N THR A 383 -15.31 -10.99 -0.07
CA THR A 383 -15.15 -10.35 1.25
C THR A 383 -14.92 -11.36 2.38
N ILE A 384 -15.67 -12.47 2.40
CA ILE A 384 -15.50 -13.51 3.43
C ILE A 384 -14.15 -14.20 3.26
N VAL A 385 -13.81 -14.66 2.06
CA VAL A 385 -12.55 -15.40 1.82
C VAL A 385 -11.35 -14.50 2.13
N VAL A 386 -11.34 -13.27 1.63
CA VAL A 386 -10.29 -12.29 1.90
C VAL A 386 -10.22 -11.97 3.39
N GLY A 387 -11.36 -11.74 4.05
CA GLY A 387 -11.40 -11.43 5.47
C GLY A 387 -10.85 -12.55 6.35
N VAL A 388 -11.20 -13.80 6.05
CA VAL A 388 -10.68 -14.97 6.78
C VAL A 388 -9.17 -15.11 6.60
N ILE A 389 -8.66 -15.00 5.37
CA ILE A 389 -7.23 -15.12 5.11
C ILE A 389 -6.47 -13.94 5.73
N ALA A 390 -6.96 -12.71 5.58
CA ALA A 390 -6.37 -11.52 6.17
C ALA A 390 -6.33 -11.61 7.71
N ALA A 391 -7.40 -12.09 8.35
CA ALA A 391 -7.45 -12.25 9.79
C ALA A 391 -6.46 -13.32 10.26
N ALA A 392 -6.37 -14.45 9.56
CA ALA A 392 -5.37 -15.48 9.85
C ALA A 392 -3.94 -14.94 9.73
N LEU A 393 -3.63 -14.20 8.66
CA LEU A 393 -2.32 -13.58 8.48
C LEU A 393 -2.02 -12.54 9.57
N ALA A 394 -2.99 -11.69 9.91
CA ALA A 394 -2.85 -10.67 10.95
C ALA A 394 -2.66 -11.27 12.35
N GLY A 395 -3.27 -12.43 12.61
CA GLY A 395 -3.15 -13.16 13.87
C GLY A 395 -1.84 -13.95 14.01
N LEU A 396 -1.30 -14.47 12.90
CA LEU A 396 -0.28 -15.51 12.91
C LEU A 396 1.08 -15.07 12.37
N VAL A 397 1.18 -13.99 11.59
CA VAL A 397 2.42 -13.59 10.91
C VAL A 397 2.91 -12.23 11.43
N PRO A 398 4.22 -12.07 11.71
CA PRO A 398 4.74 -10.81 12.23
C PRO A 398 4.75 -9.71 11.16
N LEU A 399 4.64 -8.46 11.64
CA LEU A 399 4.46 -7.27 10.81
C LEU A 399 5.59 -7.02 9.81
N ASN A 400 6.84 -7.27 10.20
CA ASN A 400 8.01 -7.06 9.34
C ASN A 400 7.99 -7.98 8.10
N VAL A 401 7.66 -9.26 8.29
CA VAL A 401 7.54 -10.22 7.18
C VAL A 401 6.41 -9.84 6.24
N LEU A 402 5.24 -9.50 6.80
CA LEU A 402 4.10 -9.07 5.98
C LEU A 402 4.43 -7.79 5.21
N GLY A 403 5.02 -6.78 5.85
CA GLY A 403 5.40 -5.51 5.24
C GLY A 403 6.38 -5.68 4.07
N GLU A 404 7.40 -6.52 4.23
CA GLU A 404 8.38 -6.77 3.17
C GLU A 404 7.77 -7.50 1.96
N LEU A 405 6.91 -8.50 2.20
CA LEU A 405 6.21 -9.20 1.12
C LEU A 405 5.31 -8.25 0.31
N VAL A 406 4.60 -7.36 1.00
CA VAL A 406 3.79 -6.32 0.37
C VAL A 406 4.67 -5.42 -0.51
N SER A 407 5.77 -4.89 0.04
CA SER A 407 6.73 -4.08 -0.71
C SER A 407 7.24 -4.80 -1.97
N MET A 408 7.57 -6.09 -1.88
CA MET A 408 8.01 -6.88 -3.05
C MET A 408 6.98 -6.90 -4.17
N GLY A 409 5.72 -7.22 -3.84
CA GLY A 409 4.63 -7.29 -4.81
C GLY A 409 4.41 -5.95 -5.52
N THR A 410 4.34 -4.87 -4.74
CA THR A 410 4.13 -3.51 -5.26
C THR A 410 5.31 -3.02 -6.11
N LEU A 411 6.56 -3.28 -5.69
CA LEU A 411 7.75 -2.88 -6.44
C LEU A 411 7.80 -3.54 -7.82
N LEU A 412 7.40 -4.81 -7.94
CA LEU A 412 7.27 -5.49 -9.22
C LEU A 412 6.12 -4.92 -10.07
N ALA A 413 4.99 -4.59 -9.45
CA ALA A 413 3.90 -3.91 -10.15
C ALA A 413 4.36 -2.55 -10.70
N PHE A 414 5.09 -1.76 -9.91
CA PHE A 414 5.60 -0.44 -10.31
C PHE A 414 6.64 -0.55 -11.41
N ALA A 415 7.59 -1.48 -11.29
CA ALA A 415 8.57 -1.74 -12.35
C ALA A 415 7.88 -2.11 -13.66
N THR A 416 6.82 -2.92 -13.58
CA THR A 416 6.02 -3.33 -14.75
C THR A 416 5.27 -2.16 -15.37
N VAL A 417 4.73 -1.25 -14.57
CA VAL A 417 4.09 -0.03 -15.06
C VAL A 417 5.12 0.88 -15.76
N CYS A 418 6.31 1.06 -15.21
CA CYS A 418 7.39 1.80 -15.87
C CYS A 418 7.76 1.18 -17.23
N ILE A 419 7.91 -0.14 -17.29
CA ILE A 419 8.18 -0.87 -18.54
C ILE A 419 7.00 -0.76 -19.51
N GLY A 420 5.77 -0.83 -19.02
CA GLY A 420 4.55 -0.72 -19.82
C GLY A 420 4.45 0.61 -20.57
N VAL A 421 4.85 1.73 -19.95
CA VAL A 421 4.90 3.04 -20.62
C VAL A 421 5.90 3.01 -21.80
N LEU A 422 7.09 2.43 -21.61
CA LEU A 422 8.09 2.29 -22.67
C LEU A 422 7.60 1.41 -23.81
N VAL A 423 7.00 0.26 -23.50
CA VAL A 423 6.42 -0.62 -24.52
C VAL A 423 5.35 0.12 -25.31
N LEU A 424 4.46 0.85 -24.65
CA LEU A 424 3.40 1.61 -25.30
C LEU A 424 3.93 2.74 -26.19
N ARG A 425 5.09 3.33 -25.87
CA ARG A 425 5.76 4.31 -26.74
C ARG A 425 6.12 3.73 -28.10
N TYR A 426 6.49 2.45 -28.16
CA TYR A 426 6.83 1.77 -29.41
C TYR A 426 5.61 1.14 -30.09
N THR A 427 4.74 0.47 -29.35
CA THR A 427 3.65 -0.31 -29.95
C THR A 427 2.48 0.55 -30.41
N LYS A 428 2.23 1.68 -29.74
CA LYS A 428 1.11 2.58 -30.06
C LYS A 428 1.52 4.06 -29.90
N PRO A 429 2.46 4.56 -30.73
CA PRO A 429 2.96 5.93 -30.63
C PRO A 429 1.88 6.99 -30.84
N GLU A 430 0.89 6.73 -31.70
CA GLU A 430 -0.13 7.70 -32.11
C GLU A 430 -1.23 7.97 -31.06
N ILE A 431 -1.30 7.20 -29.97
CA ILE A 431 -2.34 7.40 -28.96
C ILE A 431 -2.20 8.80 -28.32
N HIS A 432 -3.33 9.51 -28.25
CA HIS A 432 -3.42 10.77 -27.54
C HIS A 432 -3.13 10.57 -26.04
N ARG A 433 -2.21 11.38 -25.49
CA ARG A 433 -1.75 11.29 -24.09
C ARG A 433 -1.90 12.66 -23.44
N PRO A 434 -2.96 12.84 -22.62
CA PRO A 434 -3.23 14.12 -21.97
C PRO A 434 -2.14 14.52 -20.98
N PHE A 435 -1.60 13.54 -20.24
CA PHE A 435 -0.38 13.67 -19.46
C PHE A 435 0.70 12.80 -20.10
N ARG A 436 1.94 13.31 -20.18
CA ARG A 436 3.09 12.57 -20.70
C ARG A 436 4.21 12.57 -19.67
N VAL A 437 4.78 11.41 -19.41
CA VAL A 437 5.99 11.29 -18.59
C VAL A 437 7.11 12.14 -19.22
N PRO A 438 7.69 13.10 -18.48
CA PRO A 438 8.82 13.88 -18.98
C PRO A 438 10.04 12.97 -19.17
N ALA A 439 10.86 13.23 -20.19
CA ALA A 439 12.07 12.45 -20.46
C ALA A 439 11.87 10.91 -20.33
N VAL A 440 10.85 10.37 -21.00
CA VAL A 440 10.38 8.97 -20.85
C VAL A 440 11.50 7.93 -20.95
N TRP A 441 12.50 8.17 -21.81
CA TRP A 441 13.67 7.31 -22.02
C TRP A 441 14.65 7.27 -20.84
N ILE A 442 14.53 8.20 -19.90
CA ILE A 442 15.33 8.25 -18.66
C ILE A 442 14.46 7.83 -17.48
N ILE A 443 13.27 8.43 -17.34
CA ILE A 443 12.41 8.21 -16.18
C ILE A 443 11.91 6.77 -16.08
N CYS A 444 11.46 6.18 -17.19
CA CYS A 444 10.91 4.82 -17.13
C CYS A 444 11.98 3.76 -16.85
N PRO A 445 13.17 3.74 -17.51
CA PRO A 445 14.23 2.80 -17.15
C PRO A 445 14.74 3.02 -15.73
N LEU A 446 14.90 4.27 -15.29
CA LEU A 446 15.34 4.59 -13.93
C LEU A 446 14.29 4.15 -12.90
N GLY A 447 13.01 4.35 -13.18
CA GLY A 447 11.91 3.89 -12.33
C GLY A 447 11.87 2.38 -12.20
N ALA A 448 12.00 1.66 -13.32
CA ALA A 448 12.09 0.20 -13.31
C ALA A 448 13.33 -0.29 -12.55
N ALA A 449 14.51 0.30 -12.81
CA ALA A 449 15.76 -0.09 -12.17
C ALA A 449 15.75 0.17 -10.65
N THR A 450 15.24 1.32 -10.21
CA THR A 450 15.13 1.66 -8.78
C THR A 450 14.13 0.75 -8.07
N CYS A 451 12.97 0.47 -8.68
CA CYS A 451 12.00 -0.46 -8.12
C CYS A 451 12.57 -1.89 -8.01
N LEU A 452 13.26 -2.37 -9.06
CA LEU A 452 13.89 -3.69 -9.07
C LEU A 452 15.06 -3.79 -8.07
N PHE A 453 15.80 -2.70 -7.87
CA PHE A 453 16.86 -2.62 -6.86
C PHE A 453 16.30 -2.76 -5.44
N LEU A 454 15.26 -1.99 -5.09
CA LEU A 454 14.60 -2.13 -3.78
C LEU A 454 13.94 -3.50 -3.64
N PHE A 455 13.34 -4.04 -4.71
CA PHE A 455 12.77 -5.38 -4.71
C PHE A 455 13.85 -6.41 -4.34
N TRP A 456 15.05 -6.31 -4.92
CA TRP A 456 16.15 -7.21 -4.64
C TRP A 456 16.56 -7.20 -3.15
N GLN A 457 16.60 -6.01 -2.52
CA GLN A 457 16.93 -5.87 -1.09
C GLN A 457 15.94 -6.61 -0.18
N ALA A 458 14.66 -6.65 -0.52
CA ALA A 458 13.66 -7.44 0.20
C ALA A 458 13.76 -8.92 -0.18
N PHE A 459 13.90 -9.21 -1.48
CA PHE A 459 13.88 -10.55 -2.02
C PHE A 459 14.95 -11.44 -1.40
N VAL A 460 16.18 -10.94 -1.21
CA VAL A 460 17.27 -11.73 -0.59
C VAL A 460 16.88 -12.33 0.75
N VAL A 461 16.03 -11.66 1.53
CA VAL A 461 15.61 -12.10 2.87
C VAL A 461 14.44 -13.08 2.82
N HIS A 462 13.41 -12.80 2.03
CA HIS A 462 12.16 -13.59 2.01
C HIS A 462 11.82 -14.24 0.66
N TRP A 463 12.82 -14.51 -0.19
CA TRP A 463 12.61 -15.04 -1.54
C TRP A 463 11.72 -16.30 -1.56
N HIS A 464 11.89 -17.19 -0.59
CA HIS A 464 11.18 -18.47 -0.52
C HIS A 464 9.67 -18.28 -0.38
N LEU A 465 9.22 -17.30 0.41
CA LEU A 465 7.81 -16.96 0.57
C LEU A 465 7.23 -16.35 -0.71
N PHE A 466 7.97 -15.39 -1.30
CA PHE A 466 7.53 -14.72 -2.52
C PHE A 466 7.46 -15.67 -3.73
N VAL A 467 8.47 -16.54 -3.89
CA VAL A 467 8.49 -17.58 -4.92
C VAL A 467 7.36 -18.59 -4.68
N GLY A 468 7.14 -19.03 -3.43
CA GLY A 468 6.02 -19.90 -3.09
C GLY A 468 4.67 -19.32 -3.49
N TRP A 469 4.44 -18.03 -3.18
CA TRP A 469 3.23 -17.32 -3.60
C TRP A 469 3.11 -17.21 -5.12
N THR A 470 4.20 -16.87 -5.81
CA THR A 470 4.22 -16.76 -7.27
C THR A 470 3.93 -18.10 -7.95
N LEU A 471 4.51 -19.19 -7.45
CA LEU A 471 4.25 -20.54 -7.92
C LEU A 471 2.79 -20.93 -7.74
N LEU A 472 2.18 -20.61 -6.58
CA LEU A 472 0.75 -20.83 -6.36
C LEU A 472 -0.10 -20.10 -7.43
N GLY A 473 0.20 -18.83 -7.71
CA GLY A 473 -0.48 -18.07 -8.75
C GLY A 473 -0.31 -18.65 -10.15
N LEU A 474 0.91 -19.12 -10.46
CA LEU A 474 1.19 -19.78 -11.74
C LEU A 474 0.39 -21.08 -11.89
N LEU A 475 0.31 -21.90 -10.83
CA LEU A 475 -0.47 -23.14 -10.83
C LEU A 475 -1.96 -22.86 -11.03
N ILE A 476 -2.51 -21.82 -10.40
CA ILE A 476 -3.91 -21.39 -10.59
C ILE A 476 -4.14 -20.95 -12.04
N TYR A 477 -3.23 -20.18 -12.63
CA TYR A 477 -3.36 -19.73 -14.02
C TYR A 477 -3.28 -20.87 -15.02
N LEU A 478 -2.30 -21.77 -14.87
CA LEU A 478 -2.14 -22.92 -15.77
C LEU A 478 -3.29 -23.93 -15.61
N GLY A 479 -3.76 -24.15 -14.38
CA GLY A 479 -4.83 -25.09 -14.07
C GLY A 479 -6.24 -24.59 -14.44
N TYR A 480 -6.51 -23.30 -14.21
CA TYR A 480 -7.85 -22.72 -14.36
C TYR A 480 -7.89 -21.51 -15.31
N GLY A 481 -7.01 -20.52 -15.12
CA GLY A 481 -7.06 -19.23 -15.82
C GLY A 481 -6.99 -19.34 -17.34
N ILE A 482 -6.02 -20.09 -17.87
CA ILE A 482 -5.79 -20.27 -19.32
C ILE A 482 -7.00 -20.87 -20.03
N ARG A 483 -7.77 -21.74 -19.35
CA ARG A 483 -8.93 -22.45 -19.93
C ARG A 483 -10.22 -21.64 -19.83
N ASN A 484 -10.28 -20.69 -18.89
CA ASN A 484 -11.48 -19.94 -18.55
C ASN A 484 -11.42 -18.45 -18.90
N SER A 485 -10.27 -17.94 -19.38
CA SER A 485 -10.12 -16.58 -19.92
C SER A 485 -11.25 -16.27 -20.90
N LYS A 486 -12.04 -15.25 -20.60
CA LYS A 486 -13.11 -14.79 -21.49
C LYS A 486 -12.55 -14.13 -22.74
N LEU A 487 -11.41 -13.45 -22.62
CA LEU A 487 -10.70 -12.86 -23.76
C LEU A 487 -10.24 -13.93 -24.78
N ALA A 488 -9.99 -15.16 -24.31
CA ALA A 488 -9.72 -16.31 -25.19
C ALA A 488 -10.94 -16.80 -25.96
N LYS A 489 -12.14 -16.54 -25.44
CA LYS A 489 -13.43 -17.05 -25.91
C LYS A 489 -14.25 -16.00 -26.64
N SER A 490 -13.92 -14.71 -26.47
CA SER A 490 -14.47 -13.62 -27.27
C SER A 490 -13.93 -13.73 -28.70
N PRO A 491 -14.82 -13.67 -29.72
CA PRO A 491 -14.45 -13.84 -31.13
C PRO A 491 -13.52 -12.74 -31.66
#